data_AF-A0A939UTK5-F1
#
_entry.id   AF-A0A939UTK5-F1
#
_cell.length_a   1.000
_cell.length_b   1.000
_cell.length_c   1.000
_cell.angle_alpha   90.00
_cell.angle_beta   90.00
_cell.angle_gamma   90.00
#
_symmetry.space_group_name_H-M   'P 1'
#
loop_
_entity.id
_entity.type
_entity.pdbx_description
1 polymer ?
#
loop_
_entity_poly.entity_id
_entity_poly.type
_entity_poly.pdbx_seq_one_letter_code
_entity_poly.pdbx_strand_id
1 'polypeptide(L)'
;MERRMAEDFLWFSYFGITKSDAESDKNCALNACIQRAYLDLCRTIRYKNNTQSIEKGIRDKNPNMICYSKKKKDFICSINNSIHSAINGELLIGKKLSSEEFERWHYDLCNTITEADHNSEVLKDDSHLQYGQAQKWINMSVKYMLVMGLWDEYLDVNLDLFHVPLDSLVFSAAKISLGIDNKYDSWSRLQEQDYKDYQQKIREKVECPIKWEWDAWIEQAKREKKEPTND
;
A
#
# COMPACT_ATOMS: atom_id res chain seq x y z
N MET A 1 -28.98 2.77 -11.93
CA MET A 1 -29.27 2.33 -10.55
C MET A 1 -28.39 1.14 -10.18
N GLU A 2 -28.43 0.06 -10.94
CA GLU A 2 -27.65 -1.16 -10.71
C GLU A 2 -26.13 -0.95 -10.66
N ARG A 3 -25.55 -0.19 -11.60
CA ARG A 3 -24.10 0.11 -11.58
C ARG A 3 -23.66 0.88 -10.33
N ARG A 4 -24.44 1.87 -9.90
CA ARG A 4 -24.15 2.63 -8.67
C ARG A 4 -24.23 1.73 -7.44
N MET A 5 -25.26 0.89 -7.36
CA MET A 5 -25.40 -0.07 -6.26
C MET A 5 -24.24 -1.08 -6.22
N ALA A 6 -23.77 -1.55 -7.38
CA ALA A 6 -22.61 -2.43 -7.47
C ALA A 6 -21.33 -1.71 -7.05
N GLU A 7 -21.10 -0.47 -7.50
CA GLU A 7 -19.97 0.36 -7.09
C GLU A 7 -19.99 0.61 -5.57
N ASP A 8 -21.12 1.03 -5.01
CA ASP A 8 -21.28 1.25 -3.57
C ASP A 8 -21.06 -0.01 -2.75
N PHE A 9 -21.60 -1.15 -3.20
CA PHE A 9 -21.38 -2.44 -2.53
C PHE A 9 -19.92 -2.85 -2.56
N LEU A 10 -19.23 -2.70 -3.70
CA LEU A 10 -17.81 -3.03 -3.85
C LEU A 10 -16.95 -2.11 -2.99
N TRP A 11 -17.22 -0.79 -3.01
CA TRP A 11 -16.46 0.18 -2.21
C TRP A 11 -16.66 -0.07 -0.73
N PHE A 12 -17.90 -0.30 -0.29
CA PHE A 12 -18.17 -0.57 1.12
C PHE A 12 -17.54 -1.89 1.56
N SER A 13 -17.62 -2.94 0.74
CA SER A 13 -17.03 -4.25 1.07
C SER A 13 -15.50 -4.22 1.13
N TYR A 14 -14.87 -3.42 0.27
CA TYR A 14 -13.41 -3.42 0.14
C TYR A 14 -12.73 -2.33 0.98
N PHE A 15 -13.28 -1.11 0.98
CA PHE A 15 -12.75 0.08 1.65
C PHE A 15 -13.50 0.46 2.93
N GLY A 16 -14.71 -0.07 3.15
CA GLY A 16 -15.53 0.27 4.32
C GLY A 16 -16.32 1.59 4.19
N ILE A 17 -16.35 2.18 2.99
CA ILE A 17 -17.06 3.44 2.70
C ILE A 17 -17.82 3.32 1.38
N THR A 18 -18.92 4.05 1.24
CA THR A 18 -19.67 4.13 -0.02
C THR A 18 -19.11 5.21 -0.93
N LYS A 19 -19.57 5.26 -2.20
CA LYS A 19 -19.23 6.37 -3.10
C LYS A 19 -19.74 7.70 -2.59
N SER A 20 -20.94 7.71 -2.02
CA SER A 20 -21.53 8.91 -1.42
C SER A 20 -20.68 9.43 -0.26
N ASP A 21 -20.17 8.55 0.61
CA ASP A 21 -19.29 8.95 1.71
C ASP A 21 -18.02 9.59 1.15
N ALA A 22 -17.42 8.95 0.15
CA ALA A 22 -16.17 9.38 -0.45
C ALA A 22 -16.27 10.70 -1.22
N GLU A 23 -17.38 10.95 -1.92
CA GLU A 23 -17.67 12.22 -2.60
C GLU A 23 -17.94 13.35 -1.59
N SER A 24 -18.52 13.03 -0.43
CA SER A 24 -18.80 14.02 0.62
C SER A 24 -17.56 14.45 1.40
N ASP A 25 -16.59 13.55 1.56
CA ASP A 25 -15.33 13.81 2.26
C ASP A 25 -14.16 13.03 1.61
N LYS A 26 -13.44 13.71 0.70
CA LYS A 26 -12.26 13.15 0.05
C LYS A 26 -11.15 12.79 1.06
N ASN A 27 -11.04 13.46 2.22
CA ASN A 27 -10.04 13.04 3.22
C ASN A 27 -10.42 11.72 3.87
N CYS A 28 -11.72 11.49 4.14
CA CYS A 28 -12.21 10.19 4.58
C CYS A 28 -11.91 9.10 3.54
N ALA A 29 -12.14 9.39 2.25
CA ALA A 29 -11.81 8.48 1.16
C ALA A 29 -10.31 8.15 1.07
N LEU A 30 -9.44 9.15 1.21
CA LEU A 30 -7.99 8.97 1.22
C LEU A 30 -7.56 8.09 2.40
N ASN A 31 -8.09 8.35 3.59
CA ASN A 31 -7.82 7.51 4.77
C ASN A 31 -8.26 6.05 4.56
N ALA A 32 -9.38 5.82 3.87
CA ALA A 32 -9.82 4.46 3.53
C ALA A 32 -8.85 3.76 2.55
N CYS A 33 -8.32 4.47 1.55
CA CYS A 33 -7.29 3.96 0.65
C CYS A 33 -6.02 3.53 1.41
N ILE A 34 -5.52 4.41 2.29
CA ILE A 34 -4.31 4.19 3.08
C ILE A 34 -4.51 3.03 4.06
N GLN A 35 -5.67 2.96 4.72
CA GLN A 35 -5.99 1.88 5.64
C GLN A 35 -6.13 0.55 4.90
N ARG A 36 -6.69 0.52 3.69
CA ARG A 36 -6.77 -0.68 2.87
C ARG A 36 -5.39 -1.16 2.45
N ALA A 37 -4.50 -0.25 2.03
CA ALA A 37 -3.11 -0.54 1.71
C ALA A 37 -2.35 -1.16 2.90
N TYR A 38 -2.56 -0.64 4.11
CA TYR A 38 -2.03 -1.25 5.33
C TYR A 38 -2.49 -2.70 5.49
N LEU A 39 -3.79 -2.96 5.34
CA LEU A 39 -4.35 -4.30 5.54
C LEU A 39 -3.79 -5.33 4.56
N ASP A 40 -3.34 -4.90 3.37
CA ASP A 40 -2.74 -5.81 2.39
C ASP A 40 -1.34 -6.26 2.78
N LEU A 41 -0.56 -5.37 3.39
CA LEU A 41 0.82 -5.66 3.80
C LEU A 41 0.94 -6.11 5.26
N CYS A 42 -0.07 -5.86 6.12
CA CYS A 42 0.04 -6.04 7.58
C CYS A 42 0.43 -7.48 7.98
N ARG A 43 0.08 -8.47 7.16
CA ARG A 43 0.48 -9.88 7.33
C ARG A 43 2.00 -10.10 7.31
N THR A 44 2.76 -9.16 6.73
CA THR A 44 4.22 -9.22 6.67
C THR A 44 4.90 -8.51 7.84
N ILE A 45 4.16 -7.69 8.61
CA ILE A 45 4.70 -6.96 9.75
C ILE A 45 4.75 -7.87 10.98
N ARG A 46 5.92 -7.97 11.62
CA ARG A 46 6.12 -8.82 12.80
C ARG A 46 5.76 -8.06 14.08
N TYR A 47 4.47 -8.05 14.41
CA TYR A 47 3.95 -7.53 15.68
C TYR A 47 4.34 -8.41 16.88
N LYS A 48 4.54 -7.80 18.07
CA LYS A 48 4.74 -8.54 19.33
C LYS A 48 3.57 -9.45 19.67
N ASN A 49 2.35 -8.95 19.47
CA ASN A 49 1.12 -9.71 19.71
C ASN A 49 0.31 -9.85 18.42
N ASN A 50 -0.17 -11.07 18.16
CA ASN A 50 -1.11 -11.32 17.07
C ASN A 50 -2.53 -10.84 17.47
N THR A 51 -3.42 -10.74 16.47
CA THR A 51 -4.79 -10.25 16.67
C THR A 51 -5.57 -11.05 17.70
N GLN A 52 -5.47 -12.38 17.66
CA GLN A 52 -6.20 -13.27 18.58
C GLN A 52 -5.77 -13.07 20.04
N SER A 53 -4.47 -12.91 20.29
CA SER A 53 -3.92 -12.62 21.62
C SER A 53 -4.39 -11.27 22.14
N ILE A 54 -4.44 -10.25 21.29
CA ILE A 54 -4.94 -8.92 21.65
C ILE A 54 -6.43 -8.97 22.01
N GLU A 55 -7.25 -9.59 21.16
CA GLU A 55 -8.70 -9.71 21.37
C GLU A 55 -9.04 -10.48 22.64
N LYS A 56 -8.35 -11.59 22.90
CA LYS A 56 -8.49 -12.34 24.16
C LYS A 56 -8.12 -11.46 25.34
N GLY A 57 -6.98 -10.77 25.28
CA GLY A 57 -6.53 -9.87 26.33
C GLY A 57 -7.53 -8.74 26.63
N ILE A 58 -8.15 -8.16 25.60
CA ILE A 58 -9.18 -7.12 25.77
C ILE A 58 -10.43 -7.70 26.45
N ARG A 59 -10.90 -8.87 26.01
CA ARG A 59 -12.06 -9.58 26.59
C ARG A 59 -11.84 -9.91 28.07
N ASP A 60 -10.63 -10.34 28.40
CA ASP A 60 -10.20 -10.67 29.76
C ASP A 60 -9.85 -9.42 30.59
N LYS A 61 -10.04 -8.21 30.03
CA LYS A 61 -9.72 -6.91 30.64
C LYS A 61 -8.26 -6.79 31.09
N ASN A 62 -7.33 -7.45 30.39
CA ASN A 62 -5.90 -7.40 30.67
C ASN A 62 -5.34 -5.98 30.34
N PRO A 63 -4.85 -5.22 31.34
CA PRO A 63 -4.39 -3.85 31.11
C PRO A 63 -3.24 -3.74 30.11
N ASN A 64 -2.31 -4.71 30.09
CA ASN A 64 -1.17 -4.70 29.19
C ASN A 64 -1.60 -4.88 27.72
N MET A 65 -2.59 -5.74 27.47
CA MET A 65 -3.12 -5.96 26.11
C MET A 65 -3.96 -4.78 25.63
N ILE A 66 -4.74 -4.15 26.51
CA ILE A 66 -5.46 -2.92 26.19
C ILE A 66 -4.48 -1.80 25.85
N CYS A 67 -3.43 -1.61 26.67
CA CYS A 67 -2.36 -0.64 26.41
C CYS A 67 -1.65 -0.92 25.10
N TYR A 68 -1.26 -2.18 24.84
CA TYR A 68 -0.64 -2.59 23.58
C TYR A 68 -1.55 -2.32 22.37
N SER A 69 -2.84 -2.63 22.47
CA SER A 69 -3.81 -2.37 21.39
C SER A 69 -3.89 -0.88 21.07
N LYS A 70 -3.84 -0.01 22.09
CA LYS A 70 -3.79 1.43 21.89
C LYS A 70 -2.49 1.87 21.22
N LYS A 71 -1.33 1.44 21.73
CA LYS A 71 -0.02 1.73 21.12
C LYS A 71 0.05 1.29 19.66
N LYS A 72 -0.46 0.09 19.34
CA LYS A 72 -0.52 -0.42 17.96
C LYS A 72 -1.41 0.45 17.08
N LYS A 73 -2.58 0.86 17.57
CA LYS A 73 -3.48 1.76 16.85
C LYS A 73 -2.80 3.11 16.60
N ASP A 74 -2.20 3.71 17.63
CA ASP A 74 -1.52 5.01 17.54
C ASP A 74 -0.33 4.95 16.56
N PHE A 75 0.44 3.87 16.57
CA PHE A 75 1.53 3.61 15.62
C PHE A 75 1.03 3.58 14.16
N ILE A 76 -0.02 2.81 13.88
CA ILE A 76 -0.60 2.73 12.52
C ILE A 76 -1.20 4.09 12.12
N CYS A 77 -1.91 4.76 13.03
CA CYS A 77 -2.48 6.09 12.79
C CYS A 77 -1.40 7.12 12.47
N SER A 78 -0.25 7.08 13.17
CA SER A 78 0.87 7.99 12.88
C SER A 78 1.38 7.82 11.45
N ILE A 79 1.59 6.57 11.01
CA ILE A 79 2.05 6.28 9.65
C ILE A 79 1.00 6.71 8.62
N ASN A 80 -0.27 6.38 8.85
CA ASN A 80 -1.36 6.77 7.96
C ASN A 80 -1.44 8.30 7.82
N ASN A 81 -1.27 9.04 8.92
CA ASN A 81 -1.26 10.50 8.90
C ASN A 81 -0.07 11.07 8.10
N SER A 82 1.11 10.46 8.19
CA SER A 82 2.27 10.86 7.38
C SER A 82 2.02 10.66 5.89
N ILE A 83 1.47 9.50 5.49
CA ILE A 83 1.11 9.22 4.10
C ILE A 83 0.04 10.20 3.62
N HIS A 84 -1.02 10.40 4.41
CA HIS A 84 -2.11 11.31 4.07
C HIS A 84 -1.62 12.74 3.86
N SER A 85 -0.77 13.24 4.77
CA SER A 85 -0.20 14.59 4.69
C SER A 85 0.70 14.74 3.47
N ALA A 86 1.54 13.75 3.19
CA ALA A 86 2.45 13.77 2.04
C ALA A 86 1.69 13.74 0.71
N ILE A 87 0.61 12.96 0.60
CA ILE A 87 -0.25 12.91 -0.60
C ILE A 87 -0.99 14.25 -0.79
N ASN A 88 -1.58 14.80 0.27
CA ASN A 88 -2.27 16.09 0.21
C ASN A 88 -1.33 17.25 -0.16
N GLY A 89 -0.07 17.19 0.30
CA GLY A 89 0.93 18.22 0.04
C GLY A 89 1.51 18.20 -1.36
N GLU A 90 1.81 17.02 -1.91
CA GLU A 90 2.58 16.90 -3.17
C GLU A 90 1.75 16.42 -4.36
N LEU A 91 0.79 15.50 -4.15
CA LEU A 91 0.02 14.90 -5.24
C LEU A 91 -1.29 15.64 -5.50
N LEU A 92 -1.99 16.08 -4.46
CA LEU A 92 -3.29 16.74 -4.60
C LEU A 92 -3.24 18.25 -4.85
N ILE A 93 -2.03 18.81 -5.01
CA ILE A 93 -1.85 20.17 -5.52
C ILE A 93 -2.05 20.25 -7.04
N GLY A 94 -2.18 19.11 -7.74
CA GLY A 94 -2.41 19.04 -9.18
C GLY A 94 -1.22 19.49 -10.04
N LYS A 95 -0.04 19.64 -9.43
CA LYS A 95 1.20 19.98 -10.13
C LYS A 95 1.80 18.71 -10.76
N LYS A 96 2.25 18.82 -12.02
CA LYS A 96 3.16 17.83 -12.61
C LYS A 96 4.51 17.91 -11.89
N LEU A 97 4.90 16.84 -11.24
CA LEU A 97 6.22 16.69 -10.64
C LEU A 97 7.25 16.33 -11.71
N SER A 98 8.51 16.70 -11.49
CA SER A 98 9.62 16.07 -12.21
C SER A 98 9.85 14.65 -11.68
N SER A 99 10.59 13.83 -12.44
CA SER A 99 10.99 12.51 -11.96
C SER A 99 11.78 12.62 -10.66
N GLU A 100 12.70 13.58 -10.55
CA GLU A 100 13.52 13.79 -9.35
C GLU A 100 12.70 14.26 -8.15
N GLU A 101 11.70 15.13 -8.38
CA GLU A 101 10.77 15.56 -7.32
C GLU A 101 9.97 14.37 -6.79
N PHE A 102 9.42 13.54 -7.68
CA PHE A 102 8.65 12.35 -7.31
C PHE A 102 9.51 11.31 -6.57
N GLU A 103 10.70 10.99 -7.10
CA GLU A 103 11.61 10.03 -6.47
C GLU A 103 12.04 10.51 -5.07
N ARG A 104 12.30 11.81 -4.90
CA ARG A 104 12.62 12.39 -3.59
C ARG A 104 11.44 12.27 -2.63
N TRP A 105 10.23 12.67 -3.04
CA TRP A 105 9.03 12.55 -2.24
C TRP A 105 8.79 11.11 -1.78
N HIS A 106 8.90 10.15 -2.71
CA HIS A 106 8.68 8.74 -2.41
C HIS A 106 9.73 8.19 -1.45
N TYR A 107 11.00 8.55 -1.68
CA TYR A 107 12.12 8.17 -0.81
C TYR A 107 11.97 8.71 0.61
N ASP A 108 11.72 10.01 0.76
CA ASP A 108 11.56 10.66 2.06
C ASP A 108 10.38 10.06 2.85
N LEU A 109 9.28 9.77 2.16
CA LEU A 109 8.12 9.14 2.77
C LEU A 109 8.40 7.67 3.16
N CYS A 110 9.11 6.90 2.33
CA CYS A 110 9.52 5.54 2.69
C CYS A 110 10.38 5.54 3.95
N ASN A 111 11.37 6.43 4.04
CA ASN A 111 12.24 6.55 5.21
C ASN A 111 11.47 6.95 6.45
N THR A 112 10.55 7.91 6.32
CA THR A 112 9.63 8.29 7.42
C THR A 112 8.87 7.08 7.96
N ILE A 113 8.40 6.18 7.10
CA ILE A 113 7.70 4.96 7.50
C ILE A 113 8.64 3.95 8.15
N THR A 114 9.82 3.71 7.58
CA THR A 114 10.78 2.74 8.14
C THR A 114 11.30 3.17 9.50
N GLU A 115 11.42 4.48 9.75
CA GLU A 115 11.84 5.07 11.01
C GLU A 115 10.71 5.19 12.05
N ALA A 116 9.44 5.04 11.64
CA ALA A 116 8.29 5.20 12.54
C ALA A 116 8.24 4.19 13.69
N ASP A 117 8.96 3.08 13.58
CA ASP A 117 9.02 2.05 14.63
C ASP A 117 9.92 2.45 15.81
N HIS A 118 10.78 3.45 15.65
CA HIS A 118 11.63 3.93 16.74
C HIS A 118 10.76 4.38 17.92
N ASN A 119 10.80 3.61 19.03
CA ASN A 119 10.05 3.80 20.27
C ASN A 119 8.58 3.31 20.29
N SER A 120 8.11 2.56 19.27
CA SER A 120 6.72 2.10 19.24
C SER A 120 6.41 1.01 20.29
N GLU A 121 7.40 0.17 20.63
CA GLU A 121 7.26 -1.08 21.39
C GLU A 121 6.20 -2.06 20.81
N VAL A 122 5.74 -1.83 19.58
CA VAL A 122 4.65 -2.57 18.93
C VAL A 122 5.18 -3.74 18.12
N LEU A 123 6.33 -3.56 17.46
CA LEU A 123 7.02 -4.60 16.68
C LEU A 123 7.90 -5.47 17.57
N LYS A 124 8.20 -6.71 17.13
CA LYS A 124 9.14 -7.59 17.83
C LYS A 124 10.51 -6.91 17.97
N ASP A 125 11.23 -7.21 19.05
CA ASP A 125 12.49 -6.51 19.39
C ASP A 125 13.58 -6.66 18.32
N ASP A 126 13.50 -7.71 17.48
CA ASP A 126 14.38 -8.00 16.36
C ASP A 126 13.81 -7.56 15.00
N SER A 127 12.75 -6.74 14.99
CA SER A 127 12.01 -6.38 13.79
C SER A 127 11.87 -4.87 13.66
N HIS A 128 11.99 -4.39 12.43
CA HIS A 128 11.69 -3.02 12.00
C HIS A 128 10.91 -3.06 10.70
N LEU A 129 10.23 -1.95 10.38
CA LEU A 129 9.62 -1.80 9.07
C LEU A 129 10.71 -1.73 7.99
N GLN A 130 10.56 -2.57 6.97
CA GLN A 130 11.49 -2.63 5.84
C GLN A 130 11.03 -1.67 4.73
N TYR A 131 11.97 -1.27 3.88
CA TYR A 131 11.66 -0.42 2.72
C TYR A 131 10.60 -1.06 1.80
N GLY A 132 10.70 -2.38 1.58
CA GLY A 132 9.69 -3.16 0.85
C GLY A 132 8.26 -3.08 1.43
N GLN A 133 8.11 -2.89 2.74
CA GLN A 133 6.80 -2.67 3.38
C GLN A 133 6.34 -1.22 3.22
N ALA A 134 7.25 -0.26 3.39
CA ALA A 134 6.96 1.16 3.23
C ALA A 134 6.48 1.48 1.80
N GLN A 135 7.22 1.03 0.77
CA GLN A 135 6.81 1.22 -0.62
C GLN A 135 5.44 0.61 -0.92
N LYS A 136 5.13 -0.57 -0.36
CA LYS A 136 3.86 -1.24 -0.61
C LYS A 136 2.71 -0.44 -0.03
N TRP A 137 2.90 0.12 1.16
CA TRP A 137 1.91 0.97 1.82
C TRP A 137 1.60 2.21 0.99
N ILE A 138 2.63 2.91 0.53
CA ILE A 138 2.49 4.14 -0.27
C ILE A 138 1.89 3.83 -1.64
N ASN A 139 2.49 2.90 -2.38
CA ASN A 139 2.13 2.61 -3.77
C ASN A 139 0.72 2.01 -3.88
N MET A 140 0.32 1.16 -2.92
CA MET A 140 -1.07 0.67 -2.88
C MET A 140 -2.06 1.77 -2.50
N SER A 141 -1.68 2.73 -1.65
CA SER A 141 -2.54 3.88 -1.32
C SER A 141 -2.86 4.69 -2.58
N VAL A 142 -1.82 5.05 -3.36
CA VAL A 142 -1.98 5.77 -4.63
C VAL A 142 -2.76 4.94 -5.65
N LYS A 143 -2.47 3.63 -5.77
CA LYS A 143 -3.23 2.73 -6.64
C LYS A 143 -4.72 2.71 -6.28
N TYR A 144 -5.07 2.70 -5.00
CA TYR A 144 -6.47 2.73 -4.57
C TYR A 144 -7.14 4.06 -4.85
N MET A 145 -6.43 5.18 -4.71
CA MET A 145 -6.96 6.48 -5.12
C MET A 145 -7.33 6.49 -6.61
N LEU A 146 -6.45 5.95 -7.46
CA LEU A 146 -6.70 5.80 -8.90
C LEU A 146 -7.87 4.84 -9.19
N VAL A 147 -7.99 3.73 -8.48
CA VAL A 147 -9.12 2.78 -8.63
C VAL A 147 -10.45 3.43 -8.25
N MET A 148 -10.45 4.32 -7.25
CA MET A 148 -11.66 5.05 -6.84
C MET A 148 -12.03 6.17 -7.83
N GLY A 149 -11.07 6.69 -8.61
CA GLY A 149 -11.34 7.70 -9.65
C GLY A 149 -11.83 9.05 -9.12
N LEU A 150 -11.57 9.36 -7.85
CA LEU A 150 -12.04 10.59 -7.18
C LEU A 150 -11.07 11.77 -7.33
N TRP A 151 -9.87 11.52 -7.83
CA TRP A 151 -8.77 12.49 -7.92
C TRP A 151 -8.10 12.50 -9.29
N ASP A 152 -8.79 12.04 -10.34
CA ASP A 152 -8.24 11.96 -11.70
C ASP A 152 -7.69 13.32 -12.15
N GLU A 153 -8.39 14.41 -11.79
CA GLU A 153 -7.96 15.78 -12.08
C GLU A 153 -6.60 16.18 -11.46
N TYR A 154 -6.15 15.46 -10.42
CA TYR A 154 -4.88 15.71 -9.73
C TYR A 154 -3.83 14.64 -10.03
N LEU A 155 -4.24 13.38 -10.20
CA LEU A 155 -3.34 12.24 -10.31
C LEU A 155 -2.89 11.98 -11.75
N ASP A 156 -3.74 12.26 -12.75
CA ASP A 156 -3.45 11.95 -14.15
C ASP A 156 -2.19 12.63 -14.68
N VAL A 157 -1.90 13.83 -14.17
CA VAL A 157 -0.69 14.57 -14.56
C VAL A 157 0.57 13.80 -14.17
N ASN A 158 0.56 13.00 -13.09
CA ASN A 158 1.74 12.29 -12.56
C ASN A 158 1.71 10.77 -12.82
N LEU A 159 0.82 10.29 -13.68
CA LEU A 159 0.52 8.86 -13.81
C LEU A 159 1.71 7.99 -14.26
N ASP A 160 2.57 8.51 -15.13
CA ASP A 160 3.84 7.94 -15.59
C ASP A 160 4.92 7.87 -14.49
N LEU A 161 4.82 8.71 -13.46
CA LEU A 161 5.75 8.73 -12.34
C LEU A 161 5.39 7.69 -11.29
N PHE A 162 4.13 7.28 -11.16
CA PHE A 162 3.75 6.39 -10.06
C PHE A 162 4.43 5.03 -10.12
N HIS A 163 4.99 4.67 -8.97
CA HIS A 163 5.65 3.40 -8.74
C HIS A 163 4.68 2.24 -8.67
N VAL A 164 5.10 1.10 -9.23
CA VAL A 164 4.39 -0.18 -9.15
C VAL A 164 4.45 -0.68 -7.70
N PRO A 165 3.34 -1.06 -7.07
CA PRO A 165 3.37 -1.63 -5.73
C PRO A 165 3.95 -3.06 -5.74
N LEU A 166 5.27 -3.19 -5.57
CA LEU A 166 5.97 -4.48 -5.69
C LEU A 166 5.46 -5.48 -4.65
N ASP A 167 4.98 -6.63 -5.12
CA ASP A 167 4.65 -7.80 -4.32
C ASP A 167 4.94 -9.09 -5.10
N SER A 168 4.57 -10.23 -4.50
CA SER A 168 4.76 -11.54 -5.13
C SER A 168 4.02 -11.70 -6.47
N LEU A 169 2.82 -11.10 -6.61
CA LEU A 169 2.04 -11.18 -7.85
C LEU A 169 2.70 -10.34 -8.95
N VAL A 170 3.14 -9.13 -8.61
CA VAL A 170 3.87 -8.26 -9.53
C VAL A 170 5.18 -8.90 -9.99
N PHE A 171 5.94 -9.53 -9.09
CA PHE A 171 7.15 -10.25 -9.48
C PHE A 171 6.88 -11.41 -10.45
N SER A 172 5.85 -12.21 -10.19
CA SER A 172 5.43 -13.27 -11.12
C SER A 172 5.01 -12.69 -12.47
N ALA A 173 4.21 -11.62 -12.45
CA ALA A 173 3.72 -10.98 -13.66
C ALA A 173 4.85 -10.32 -14.48
N ALA A 174 5.82 -9.68 -13.82
CA ALA A 174 7.01 -9.08 -14.44
C ALA A 174 7.90 -10.15 -15.09
N LYS A 175 8.11 -11.29 -14.43
CA LYS A 175 8.85 -12.40 -15.01
C LYS A 175 8.21 -12.91 -16.30
N ILE A 176 6.89 -13.09 -16.28
CA ILE A 176 6.13 -13.63 -17.41
C ILE A 176 6.02 -12.62 -18.56
N SER A 177 5.66 -11.38 -18.26
CA SER A 177 5.31 -10.38 -19.29
C SER A 177 6.48 -9.53 -19.74
N LEU A 178 7.48 -9.29 -18.87
CA LEU A 178 8.62 -8.40 -19.15
C LEU A 178 9.97 -9.13 -19.17
N GLY A 179 10.01 -10.41 -18.79
CA GLY A 179 11.25 -11.19 -18.66
C GLY A 179 12.16 -10.70 -17.53
N ILE A 180 11.60 -10.02 -16.52
CA ILE A 180 12.37 -9.49 -15.38
C ILE A 180 12.41 -10.55 -14.27
N ASP A 181 13.56 -11.20 -14.09
CA ASP A 181 13.73 -12.15 -13.00
C ASP A 181 13.72 -11.45 -11.63
N ASN A 182 13.01 -12.07 -10.69
CA ASN A 182 13.08 -11.72 -9.29
C ASN A 182 14.32 -12.38 -8.67
N LYS A 183 15.28 -11.57 -8.23
CA LYS A 183 16.47 -12.03 -7.50
C LYS A 183 16.28 -11.98 -5.97
N TYR A 184 15.10 -11.59 -5.50
CA TYR A 184 14.83 -11.28 -4.11
C TYR A 184 13.87 -12.30 -3.50
N ASP A 185 14.22 -12.84 -2.34
CA ASP A 185 13.42 -13.89 -1.69
C ASP A 185 12.05 -13.39 -1.18
N SER A 186 11.95 -12.10 -0.82
CA SER A 186 10.70 -11.52 -0.34
C SER A 186 10.63 -10.02 -0.61
N TRP A 187 9.56 -9.58 -1.31
CA TRP A 187 9.30 -8.16 -1.56
C TRP A 187 9.24 -7.34 -0.26
N SER A 188 8.77 -7.94 0.84
CA SER A 188 8.62 -7.25 2.13
C SER A 188 9.95 -6.99 2.84
N ARG A 189 11.07 -7.54 2.32
CA ARG A 189 12.42 -7.34 2.87
C ARG A 189 13.35 -6.61 1.90
N LEU A 190 12.81 -6.11 0.78
CA LEU A 190 13.58 -5.30 -0.15
C LEU A 190 14.23 -4.14 0.59
N GLN A 191 15.51 -3.94 0.31
CA GLN A 191 16.21 -2.72 0.67
C GLN A 191 15.92 -1.65 -0.37
N GLU A 192 16.23 -0.40 -0.03
CA GLU A 192 15.99 0.75 -0.89
C GLU A 192 16.58 0.56 -2.30
N GLN A 193 17.85 0.17 -2.41
CA GLN A 193 18.51 0.03 -3.70
C GLN A 193 17.88 -1.09 -4.54
N ASP A 194 17.55 -2.22 -3.92
CA ASP A 194 16.88 -3.34 -4.60
C ASP A 194 15.53 -2.93 -5.16
N TYR A 195 14.78 -2.15 -4.39
CA TYR A 195 13.51 -1.57 -4.82
C TYR A 195 13.69 -0.64 -6.02
N LYS A 196 14.63 0.32 -5.93
CA LYS A 196 14.92 1.29 -7.00
C LYS A 196 15.35 0.59 -8.30
N ASP A 197 16.27 -0.35 -8.19
CA ASP A 197 16.76 -1.15 -9.33
C ASP A 197 15.62 -1.92 -10.01
N TYR A 198 14.68 -2.46 -9.23
CA TYR A 198 13.54 -3.20 -9.79
C TYR A 198 12.52 -2.27 -10.45
N GLN A 199 12.21 -1.12 -9.85
CA GLN A 199 11.34 -0.10 -10.47
C GLN A 199 11.93 0.38 -11.80
N GLN A 200 13.24 0.64 -11.84
CA GLN A 200 13.92 1.06 -13.06
C GLN A 200 13.78 0.01 -14.17
N LYS A 201 14.01 -1.28 -13.87
CA LYS A 201 13.84 -2.36 -14.86
C LYS A 201 12.43 -2.42 -15.44
N ILE A 202 11.40 -2.15 -14.63
CA ILE A 202 10.02 -2.06 -15.12
C ILE A 202 9.88 -0.83 -16.03
N ARG A 203 10.31 0.35 -15.58
CA ARG A 203 10.22 1.61 -16.34
C ARG A 203 10.91 1.54 -17.71
N GLU A 204 12.02 0.81 -17.82
CA GLU A 204 12.71 0.59 -19.09
C GLU A 204 11.92 -0.26 -20.10
N LYS A 205 10.89 -0.99 -19.64
CA LYS A 205 10.10 -1.92 -20.43
C LYS A 205 8.68 -1.44 -20.71
N VAL A 206 8.18 -0.45 -19.97
CA VAL A 206 6.78 -0.01 -20.05
C VAL A 206 6.68 1.51 -19.98
N GLU A 207 5.78 2.09 -20.77
CA GLU A 207 5.57 3.54 -20.82
C GLU A 207 4.93 4.09 -19.54
N CYS A 208 3.93 3.39 -18.99
CA CYS A 208 3.24 3.79 -17.78
C CYS A 208 3.22 2.60 -16.78
N PRO A 209 4.13 2.57 -15.79
CA PRO A 209 4.31 1.43 -14.91
C PRO A 209 3.05 1.04 -14.13
N ILE A 210 2.34 2.02 -13.56
CA ILE A 210 1.12 1.74 -12.77
C ILE A 210 -0.01 1.17 -13.63
N LYS A 211 -0.13 1.60 -14.89
CA LYS A 211 -1.11 1.04 -15.83
C LYS A 211 -0.77 -0.39 -16.22
N TRP A 212 0.50 -0.65 -16.53
CA TRP A 212 0.96 -2.02 -16.80
C TRP A 212 0.70 -2.94 -15.60
N GLU A 213 0.95 -2.46 -14.37
CA GLU A 213 0.74 -3.26 -13.15
C GLU A 213 -0.70 -3.72 -13.01
N TRP A 214 -1.70 -2.88 -13.30
CA TRP A 214 -3.11 -3.28 -13.23
C TRP A 214 -3.42 -4.47 -14.12
N ASP A 215 -3.05 -4.39 -15.39
CA ASP A 215 -3.34 -5.44 -16.36
C ASP A 215 -2.57 -6.72 -16.02
N ALA A 216 -1.28 -6.57 -15.69
CA ALA A 216 -0.40 -7.66 -15.32
C ALA A 216 -0.89 -8.39 -14.06
N TRP A 217 -1.35 -7.66 -13.05
CA TRP A 217 -1.90 -8.20 -11.81
C TRP A 217 -3.20 -8.97 -12.06
N ILE A 218 -4.12 -8.43 -12.86
CA ILE A 218 -5.40 -9.09 -13.18
C ILE A 218 -5.15 -10.41 -13.91
N GLU A 219 -4.26 -10.41 -14.89
CA GLU A 219 -3.93 -11.64 -15.63
C GLU A 219 -3.23 -12.68 -14.76
N GLN A 220 -2.32 -12.27 -13.88
CA GLN A 220 -1.68 -13.19 -12.94
C GLN A 220 -2.68 -13.77 -11.93
N ALA A 221 -3.55 -12.94 -11.36
CA ALA A 221 -4.59 -13.39 -10.42
C ALA A 221 -5.59 -14.37 -11.07
N LYS A 222 -5.89 -14.21 -12.38
CA LYS A 222 -6.68 -15.19 -13.13
C LYS A 222 -5.96 -16.52 -13.33
N ARG A 223 -4.64 -16.50 -13.56
CA ARG A 223 -3.82 -17.72 -13.73
C ARG A 223 -3.80 -18.54 -12.45
N GLU A 224 -3.52 -17.90 -11.31
CA GLU A 224 -3.49 -18.57 -10.00
C GLU A 224 -4.84 -19.17 -9.59
N LYS A 225 -5.97 -18.65 -10.11
CA LYS A 225 -7.29 -19.26 -9.92
C LYS A 225 -7.56 -20.45 -10.84
N LYS A 226 -6.93 -20.50 -12.02
CA LYS A 226 -7.12 -21.57 -13.02
C LYS A 226 -6.20 -22.75 -12.80
N GLU A 227 -5.05 -22.53 -12.18
CA GLU A 227 -4.14 -23.55 -11.71
C GLU A 227 -4.45 -23.83 -10.24
N PRO A 228 -5.38 -24.75 -9.91
CA PRO A 228 -5.53 -25.16 -8.52
C PRO A 228 -4.17 -25.66 -8.06
N THR A 229 -3.65 -25.06 -7.00
CA THR A 229 -2.52 -25.61 -6.24
C THR A 229 -2.88 -27.05 -5.91
N ASN A 230 -2.15 -28.00 -6.48
CA ASN A 230 -2.15 -29.39 -6.02
C ASN A 230 -1.44 -29.39 -4.65
N ASP A 231 -2.17 -29.05 -3.59
CA ASP A 231 -1.76 -29.23 -2.19
C ASP A 231 -2.93 -29.81 -1.39
#